data_AF-A0A6C2C2I6-F1
#
_entry.id   AF-A0A6C2C2I6-F1
#
_cell.length_a   1.000
_cell.length_b   1.000
_cell.length_c   1.000
_cell.angle_alpha   90.00
_cell.angle_beta   90.00
_cell.angle_gamma   90.00
#
_symmetry.space_group_name_H-M   'P 1'
#
loop_
_entity.id
_entity.type
_entity.pdbx_description
1 polymer ?
#
loop_
_entity_poly.entity_id
_entity_poly.type
_entity_poly.pdbx_seq_one_letter_code
_entity_poly.pdbx_strand_id
1 'polypeptide(L)'
;MKTITVDPQYLVDIMIGQKTTDIKTEATDFRGDILVASNGIRQSGLPTRMAGAVVALTDVVELADGRFEWQFTLRNLVRPFRVVGQAGLFDVDENVIVEPINWYDTKAEDAAHAKIGAWIDAYVAQHPDIERIPRTDIPDEIAAMASSFDQWRLAYYPFIEKPSKQQKLAFRKTRYDVDHE
;
A
#
# COMPACT_ATOMS: atom_id res chain seq x y z
N MET A 1 -12.37 10.66 10.56
CA MET A 1 -10.98 10.78 10.04
C MET A 1 -10.88 11.99 9.12
N LYS A 2 -9.78 12.76 9.20
CA LYS A 2 -9.50 13.87 8.26
C LYS A 2 -9.34 13.33 6.84
N THR A 3 -9.93 14.01 5.87
CA THR A 3 -10.10 13.50 4.50
C THR A 3 -9.89 14.62 3.48
N ILE A 4 -9.28 14.28 2.36
CA ILE A 4 -9.20 15.13 1.17
C ILE A 4 -9.81 14.44 -0.04
N THR A 5 -10.24 15.23 -1.02
CA THR A 5 -10.57 14.69 -2.34
C THR A 5 -9.55 15.07 -3.41
N VAL A 6 -9.34 14.16 -4.35
CA VAL A 6 -8.42 14.30 -5.48
C VAL A 6 -9.11 13.91 -6.78
N ASP A 7 -8.47 14.19 -7.92
CA ASP A 7 -8.92 13.66 -9.20
C ASP A 7 -8.93 12.11 -9.19
N PRO A 8 -9.90 11.44 -9.85
CA PRO A 8 -9.93 9.99 -9.97
C PRO A 8 -8.61 9.34 -10.38
N GLN A 9 -7.88 9.94 -11.32
CA GLN A 9 -6.57 9.41 -11.74
C GLN A 9 -5.54 9.57 -10.62
N TYR A 10 -5.53 10.71 -9.93
CA TYR A 10 -4.60 10.95 -8.83
C TYR A 10 -4.83 9.99 -7.66
N LEU A 11 -6.08 9.58 -7.39
CA LEU A 11 -6.32 8.55 -6.38
C LEU A 11 -5.60 7.24 -6.76
N VAL A 12 -5.68 6.83 -8.03
CA VAL A 12 -4.99 5.63 -8.52
C VAL A 12 -3.48 5.79 -8.38
N ASP A 13 -2.93 6.93 -8.83
CA ASP A 13 -1.49 7.20 -8.77
C ASP A 13 -0.97 7.22 -7.32
N ILE A 14 -1.76 7.70 -6.37
CA ILE A 14 -1.46 7.67 -4.94
C ILE A 14 -1.49 6.23 -4.41
N MET A 15 -2.51 5.44 -4.76
CA MET A 15 -2.66 4.05 -4.32
C MET A 15 -1.48 3.17 -4.77
N ILE A 16 -0.88 3.46 -5.93
CA ILE A 16 0.30 2.74 -6.45
C ILE A 16 1.62 3.42 -6.08
N GLY A 17 1.60 4.47 -5.24
CA GLY A 17 2.79 5.17 -4.75
C GLY A 17 3.52 6.03 -5.79
N GLN A 18 2.93 6.30 -6.95
CA GLN A 18 3.53 7.14 -8.00
C GLN A 18 3.35 8.64 -7.74
N LYS A 19 2.32 9.03 -6.98
CA LYS A 19 2.04 10.43 -6.64
C LYS A 19 2.12 10.63 -5.14
N THR A 20 3.04 11.49 -4.72
CA THR A 20 3.33 11.81 -3.30
C THR A 20 3.00 13.25 -2.93
N THR A 21 2.46 14.02 -3.87
CA THR A 21 2.07 15.42 -3.65
C THR A 21 0.73 15.74 -4.33
N ASP A 22 0.00 16.71 -3.79
CA ASP A 22 -1.19 17.28 -4.43
C ASP A 22 -1.24 18.80 -4.24
N ILE A 23 -1.74 19.52 -5.25
CA ILE A 23 -1.82 20.98 -5.21
C ILE A 23 -3.20 21.41 -4.73
N LYS A 24 -3.25 22.15 -3.63
CA LYS A 24 -4.46 22.69 -3.03
C LYS A 24 -4.45 24.21 -3.04
N THR A 25 -5.64 24.81 -3.03
CA THR A 25 -5.83 26.26 -2.87
C THR A 25 -5.83 26.70 -1.42
N GLU A 26 -5.86 25.76 -0.48
CA GLU A 26 -5.97 26.01 0.96
C GLU A 26 -4.76 25.43 1.68
N ALA A 27 -4.28 26.16 2.68
CA ALA A 27 -3.25 25.70 3.61
C ALA A 27 -3.87 24.83 4.72
N THR A 28 -3.03 24.07 5.42
CA THR A 28 -3.41 23.45 6.70
C THR A 28 -2.20 23.25 7.60
N ASP A 29 -2.41 23.45 8.90
CA ASP A 29 -1.43 23.12 9.94
C ASP A 29 -1.50 21.64 10.34
N PHE A 30 -2.48 20.88 9.84
CA PHE A 30 -2.62 19.46 10.17
C PHE A 30 -1.42 18.66 9.66
N ARG A 31 -0.93 17.73 10.48
CA ARG A 31 0.09 16.73 10.13
C ARG A 31 -0.32 15.40 10.73
N GLY A 32 -0.19 14.34 9.93
CA GLY A 32 -0.66 13.00 10.30
C GLY A 32 -1.51 12.37 9.21
N ASP A 33 -2.26 11.34 9.59
CA ASP A 33 -2.97 10.51 8.63
C ASP A 33 -4.24 11.19 8.11
N ILE A 34 -4.36 11.25 6.78
CA ILE A 34 -5.54 11.70 6.06
C ILE A 34 -6.03 10.61 5.11
N LEU A 35 -7.35 10.46 5.03
CA LEU A 35 -8.02 9.64 4.05
C LEU A 35 -8.03 10.37 2.69
N VAL A 36 -7.77 9.64 1.62
CA VAL A 36 -7.81 10.16 0.26
C VAL A 36 -8.96 9.49 -0.49
N ALA A 37 -9.85 10.33 -1.02
CA ALA A 37 -10.97 9.88 -1.85
C ALA A 37 -10.96 10.57 -3.22
N SER A 38 -11.54 9.93 -4.22
CA SER A 38 -11.75 10.57 -5.51
C SER A 38 -12.97 11.49 -5.48
N ASN A 39 -12.89 12.58 -6.22
CA ASN A 39 -14.00 13.52 -6.35
C ASN A 39 -15.17 12.94 -7.18
N GLY A 40 -16.17 13.79 -7.47
CA GLY A 40 -17.39 13.40 -8.19
C GLY A 40 -17.25 13.24 -9.71
N ILE A 41 -16.08 13.50 -10.29
CA ILE A 41 -15.87 13.44 -11.74
C ILE A 41 -15.94 11.98 -12.20
N ARG A 42 -16.67 11.74 -13.29
CA ARG A 42 -16.78 10.43 -13.93
C ARG A 42 -15.80 10.35 -15.07
N GLN A 43 -14.89 9.40 -15.00
CA GLN A 43 -13.96 9.07 -16.07
C GLN A 43 -14.01 7.55 -16.29
N SER A 44 -13.98 7.11 -17.55
CA SER A 44 -14.14 5.69 -17.87
C SER A 44 -13.01 4.86 -17.25
N GLY A 45 -13.36 3.85 -16.47
CA GLY A 45 -12.39 2.95 -15.83
C GLY A 45 -11.75 3.48 -14.55
N LEU A 46 -12.13 4.68 -14.06
CA LEU A 46 -11.54 5.31 -12.88
C LEU A 46 -12.53 5.40 -11.71
N PRO A 47 -12.03 5.43 -10.45
CA PRO A 47 -12.88 5.47 -9.27
C PRO A 47 -13.57 6.83 -9.10
N THR A 48 -14.87 6.85 -8.80
CA THR A 48 -15.64 8.09 -8.54
C THR A 48 -16.23 8.06 -7.12
N ARG A 49 -16.08 9.15 -6.36
CA ARG A 49 -16.59 9.29 -4.98
C ARG A 49 -16.17 8.12 -4.08
N MET A 50 -14.92 7.69 -4.21
CA MET A 50 -14.43 6.46 -3.59
C MET A 50 -13.20 6.77 -2.75
N ALA A 51 -13.21 6.37 -1.48
CA ALA A 51 -12.00 6.31 -0.66
C ALA A 51 -11.10 5.15 -1.13
N GLY A 52 -9.78 5.36 -1.16
CA GLY A 52 -8.86 4.32 -1.63
C GLY A 52 -7.53 4.23 -0.87
N ALA A 53 -7.13 5.26 -0.14
CA ALA A 53 -5.85 5.27 0.56
C ALA A 53 -5.89 6.13 1.82
N VAL A 54 -5.05 5.78 2.79
CA VAL A 54 -4.60 6.66 3.86
C VAL A 54 -3.16 7.07 3.56
N VAL A 55 -2.91 8.37 3.61
CA VAL A 55 -1.57 8.95 3.47
C VAL A 55 -1.23 9.76 4.71
N ALA A 56 0.04 9.81 5.08
CA ALA A 56 0.51 10.72 6.11
C ALA A 56 0.90 12.05 5.45
N LEU A 57 0.18 13.12 5.78
CA LEU A 57 0.51 14.49 5.41
C LEU A 57 1.74 14.93 6.22
N THR A 58 2.88 15.04 5.53
CA THR A 58 4.17 15.34 6.15
C THR A 58 4.51 16.82 6.04
N ASP A 59 4.15 17.46 4.93
CA ASP A 59 4.41 18.88 4.75
C ASP A 59 3.39 19.59 3.86
N VAL A 60 3.34 20.91 3.98
CA VAL A 60 2.53 21.81 3.17
C VAL A 60 3.38 23.03 2.83
N VAL A 61 3.77 23.15 1.57
CA VAL A 61 4.67 24.20 1.07
C VAL A 61 3.88 25.21 0.25
N GLU A 62 3.98 26.49 0.59
CA GLU A 62 3.40 27.57 -0.22
C GLU A 62 4.18 27.75 -1.52
N LEU A 63 3.44 27.82 -2.63
CA LEU A 63 3.96 28.04 -3.98
C LEU A 63 3.88 29.52 -4.35
N ALA A 64 4.70 29.93 -5.32
CA ALA A 64 4.78 31.33 -5.76
C ALA A 64 3.46 31.90 -6.32
N ASP A 65 2.51 31.04 -6.68
CA ASP A 65 1.19 31.42 -7.20
C ASP A 65 0.09 31.44 -6.12
N GLY A 66 0.46 31.34 -4.84
CA GLY A 66 -0.47 31.37 -3.71
C GLY A 66 -1.23 30.05 -3.47
N ARG A 67 -0.88 28.98 -4.19
CA ARG A 67 -1.35 27.61 -3.90
C ARG A 67 -0.39 26.91 -2.96
N PHE A 68 -0.80 25.73 -2.49
CA PHE A 68 -0.04 24.94 -1.53
C PHE A 68 0.21 23.55 -2.10
N GLU A 69 1.46 23.12 -2.10
CA GLU A 69 1.84 21.73 -2.36
C GLU A 69 1.76 20.94 -1.06
N TRP A 70 0.79 20.04 -0.99
CA TRP A 70 0.64 19.12 0.12
C TRP A 70 1.47 17.87 -0.18
N GLN A 71 2.46 17.60 0.66
CA GLN A 71 3.37 16.48 0.52
C GLN A 71 2.99 15.38 1.50
N PHE A 72 2.88 14.15 0.99
CA PHE A 72 2.42 13.02 1.78
C PHE A 72 3.08 11.71 1.37
N THR A 73 3.06 10.76 2.30
CA THR A 73 3.54 9.39 2.08
C THR A 73 2.39 8.40 2.22
N LEU A 74 2.24 7.48 1.27
CA LEU A 74 1.25 6.41 1.37
C LEU A 74 1.49 5.54 2.61
N ARG A 75 0.45 5.35 3.43
CA ARG A 75 0.49 4.55 4.67
C ARG A 75 -0.24 3.24 4.55
N ASN A 76 -1.46 3.29 4.04
CA ASN A 76 -2.34 2.14 3.89
C ASN A 76 -3.22 2.31 2.65
N LEU A 77 -3.62 1.19 2.06
CA LEU A 77 -4.78 1.17 1.19
C LEU A 77 -6.03 1.12 2.08
N VAL A 78 -7.17 1.44 1.49
CA VAL A 78 -8.45 1.43 2.22
C VAL A 78 -9.41 0.56 1.45
N ARG A 79 -10.17 -0.27 2.17
CA ARG A 79 -11.30 -0.98 1.59
C ARG A 79 -12.25 0.04 0.97
N PRO A 80 -12.50 0.00 -0.35
CA PRO A 80 -13.23 1.07 -0.99
C PRO A 80 -14.63 1.25 -0.42
N PHE A 81 -14.95 2.49 -0.03
CA PHE A 81 -16.28 2.91 0.34
C PHE A 81 -16.59 4.28 -0.24
N ARG A 82 -17.87 4.62 -0.27
CA ARG A 82 -18.34 5.85 -0.91
C ARG A 82 -18.08 7.05 0.00
N VAL A 83 -17.39 8.07 -0.53
CA VAL A 83 -17.19 9.37 0.13
C VAL A 83 -17.77 10.47 -0.75
N VAL A 84 -18.64 11.29 -0.16
CA VAL A 84 -19.09 12.53 -0.81
C VAL A 84 -18.03 13.59 -0.55
N GLY A 85 -17.32 13.97 -1.62
CA GLY A 85 -16.24 14.93 -1.52
C GLY A 85 -16.70 16.32 -1.10
N GLN A 86 -15.83 17.00 -0.35
CA GLN A 86 -15.94 18.41 0.01
C GLN A 86 -14.65 19.13 -0.39
N ALA A 87 -14.71 20.46 -0.50
CA ALA A 87 -13.52 21.28 -0.68
C ALA A 87 -12.68 21.27 0.60
N GLY A 88 -11.36 21.39 0.45
CA GLY A 88 -10.44 21.44 1.59
C GLY A 88 -10.33 20.13 2.36
N LEU A 89 -9.98 20.27 3.65
CA LEU A 89 -9.85 19.17 4.61
C LEU A 89 -11.15 19.02 5.41
N PHE A 90 -11.75 17.84 5.36
CA PHE A 90 -13.03 17.58 6.04
C PHE A 90 -13.00 16.27 6.83
N ASP A 91 -13.99 16.07 7.68
CA ASP A 91 -14.10 14.86 8.50
C ASP A 91 -15.09 13.87 7.87
N VAL A 92 -14.67 12.60 7.83
CA VAL A 92 -15.52 11.46 7.49
C VAL A 92 -15.70 10.61 8.74
N ASP A 93 -16.95 10.43 9.16
CA ASP A 93 -17.34 9.63 10.33
C ASP A 93 -17.67 8.19 9.92
N GLU A 94 -16.72 7.56 9.25
CA GLU A 94 -16.81 6.17 8.80
C GLU A 94 -15.71 5.36 9.48
N ASN A 95 -16.01 4.11 9.85
CA ASN A 95 -15.01 3.16 10.29
C ASN A 95 -14.13 2.76 9.10
N VAL A 96 -13.00 3.44 8.94
CA VAL A 96 -12.04 3.19 7.86
C VAL A 96 -11.37 1.84 8.09
N ILE A 97 -11.71 0.87 7.24
CA ILE A 97 -11.01 -0.42 7.19
C ILE A 97 -9.76 -0.24 6.34
N VAL A 98 -8.61 -0.16 7.00
CA VAL A 98 -7.30 -0.12 6.35
C VAL A 98 -6.93 -1.51 5.84
N GLU A 99 -6.45 -1.55 4.61
CA GLU A 99 -5.82 -2.71 3.99
C GLU A 99 -4.32 -2.40 3.84
N PRO A 100 -3.43 -3.37 4.02
CA PRO A 100 -2.01 -3.13 3.86
C PRO A 100 -1.71 -2.77 2.39
N ILE A 101 -0.79 -1.82 2.16
CA ILE A 101 -0.42 -1.36 0.80
C ILE A 101 0.07 -2.52 -0.07
N ASN A 102 0.61 -3.53 0.59
CA ASN A 102 0.98 -4.81 0.04
C ASN A 102 0.14 -5.86 0.78
N TRP A 103 -0.51 -6.80 0.10
CA TRP A 103 -1.28 -7.89 0.76
C TRP A 103 -0.38 -8.91 1.50
N TYR A 104 0.84 -8.51 1.84
CA TYR A 104 1.93 -9.33 2.30
C TYR A 104 2.50 -8.76 3.60
N ASP A 105 2.87 -9.65 4.51
CA ASP A 105 3.59 -9.29 5.72
C ASP A 105 5.04 -8.91 5.34
N THR A 106 5.20 -7.69 4.84
CA THR A 106 6.50 -7.13 4.45
C THR A 106 7.49 -7.15 5.59
N LYS A 107 7.05 -7.10 6.86
CA LYS A 107 7.98 -7.18 8.00
C LYS A 107 8.62 -8.56 8.11
N ALA A 108 7.86 -9.63 7.89
CA ALA A 108 8.39 -10.99 7.92
C ALA A 108 9.29 -11.26 6.70
N GLU A 109 8.90 -10.78 5.51
CA GLU A 109 9.71 -10.89 4.29
C GLU A 109 11.00 -10.06 4.38
N ASP A 110 10.92 -8.82 4.84
CA ASP A 110 12.07 -7.94 5.05
C ASP A 110 13.02 -8.50 6.12
N ALA A 111 12.48 -9.05 7.22
CA ALA A 111 13.27 -9.71 8.24
C ALA A 111 13.98 -10.98 7.72
N ALA A 112 13.28 -11.75 6.88
CA ALA A 112 13.87 -12.94 6.24
C ALA A 112 14.92 -12.55 5.19
N HIS A 113 14.70 -11.51 4.39
CA HIS A 113 15.72 -10.96 3.48
C HIS A 113 16.95 -10.44 4.24
N ALA A 114 16.75 -9.72 5.34
CA ALA A 114 17.85 -9.26 6.20
C ALA A 114 18.65 -10.43 6.78
N LYS A 115 17.96 -11.50 7.23
CA LYS A 115 18.62 -12.70 7.76
C LYS A 115 19.40 -13.47 6.69
N ILE A 116 18.83 -13.60 5.49
CA ILE A 116 19.51 -14.23 4.34
C ILE A 116 20.74 -13.41 3.94
N GLY A 117 20.60 -12.08 3.82
CA GLY A 117 21.71 -11.18 3.48
C GLY A 117 22.84 -11.23 4.50
N ALA A 118 22.52 -11.13 5.79
CA ALA A 118 23.52 -11.23 6.86
C ALA A 118 24.28 -12.57 6.86
N TRP A 119 23.60 -13.67 6.52
CA TRP A 119 24.24 -14.97 6.39
C TRP A 119 25.17 -15.03 5.16
N ILE A 120 24.72 -14.51 4.00
CA ILE A 120 25.54 -14.43 2.78
C ILE A 120 26.81 -13.63 3.05
N ASP A 121 26.68 -12.45 3.65
CA ASP A 121 27.81 -11.57 3.95
C ASP A 121 28.82 -12.24 4.89
N ALA A 122 28.32 -12.91 5.94
CA ALA A 122 29.16 -13.66 6.87
C ALA A 122 29.89 -14.83 6.19
N TYR A 123 29.20 -15.55 5.29
CA TYR A 123 29.77 -16.68 4.57
C TYR A 123 30.85 -16.22 3.58
N VAL A 124 30.59 -15.17 2.80
CA VAL A 124 31.57 -14.60 1.86
C VAL A 124 32.79 -14.04 2.60
N ALA A 125 32.61 -13.43 3.78
CA ALA A 125 33.72 -12.96 4.59
C ALA A 125 34.64 -14.10 5.09
N GLN A 126 34.09 -15.29 5.33
CA GLN A 126 34.84 -16.49 5.71
C GLN A 126 35.46 -17.22 4.51
N HIS A 127 34.94 -16.98 3.31
CA HIS A 127 35.36 -17.61 2.05
C HIS A 127 35.62 -16.56 0.96
N PRO A 128 36.67 -15.72 1.11
CA PRO A 128 36.88 -14.55 0.23
C PRO A 128 37.17 -14.92 -1.23
N ASP A 129 37.68 -16.12 -1.48
CA ASP A 129 38.04 -16.60 -2.82
C ASP A 129 36.90 -17.37 -3.52
N ILE A 130 35.69 -17.40 -2.92
CA ILE A 130 34.58 -18.18 -3.46
C ILE A 130 33.85 -17.41 -4.56
N GLU A 131 33.77 -17.98 -5.77
CA GLU A 131 32.99 -17.40 -6.87
C GLU A 131 31.49 -17.61 -6.71
N ARG A 132 31.08 -18.65 -5.96
CA ARG A 132 29.68 -19.01 -5.74
C ARG A 132 29.50 -19.84 -4.48
N ILE A 133 28.49 -19.51 -3.68
CA ILE A 133 28.07 -20.30 -2.51
C ILE A 133 27.56 -21.68 -2.96
N PRO A 134 28.20 -22.79 -2.54
CA PRO A 134 27.74 -24.15 -2.82
C PRO A 134 26.39 -24.40 -2.16
N ARG A 135 25.49 -25.09 -2.87
CA ARG A 135 24.15 -25.39 -2.33
C ARG A 135 24.19 -26.26 -1.07
N THR A 136 25.22 -27.09 -0.94
CA THR A 136 25.45 -27.96 0.23
C THR A 136 25.72 -27.19 1.51
N ASP A 137 26.19 -25.95 1.38
CA ASP A 137 26.67 -25.15 2.49
C ASP A 137 25.60 -24.17 2.98
N ILE A 138 24.48 -24.08 2.25
CA ILE A 138 23.32 -23.27 2.63
C ILE A 138 22.58 -24.00 3.76
N PRO A 139 22.44 -23.40 4.96
CA PRO A 139 21.67 -24.00 6.04
C PRO A 139 20.22 -24.24 5.62
N ASP A 140 19.63 -25.33 6.10
CA ASP A 140 18.25 -25.70 5.80
C ASP A 140 17.25 -24.58 6.14
N GLU A 141 17.51 -23.82 7.20
CA GLU A 141 16.68 -22.66 7.58
C GLU A 141 16.70 -21.56 6.50
N ILE A 142 17.87 -21.22 5.97
CA ILE A 142 18.06 -20.21 4.92
C ILE A 142 17.46 -20.72 3.60
N ALA A 143 17.66 -22.00 3.28
CA ALA A 143 17.09 -22.63 2.09
C ALA A 143 15.56 -22.69 2.15
N ALA A 144 14.98 -22.98 3.31
CA ALA A 144 13.54 -22.98 3.54
C ALA A 144 12.94 -21.58 3.43
N MET A 145 13.59 -20.57 4.00
CA MET A 145 13.17 -19.17 3.86
C MET A 145 13.20 -18.74 2.39
N ALA A 146 14.29 -19.00 1.68
CA ALA A 146 14.40 -18.67 0.26
C ALA A 146 13.33 -19.39 -0.60
N SER A 147 13.09 -20.67 -0.33
CA SER A 147 12.09 -21.47 -1.05
C SER A 147 10.66 -21.05 -0.75
N SER A 148 10.39 -20.53 0.44
CA SER A 148 9.06 -20.06 0.83
C SER A 148 8.59 -18.90 -0.04
N PHE A 149 9.50 -18.04 -0.51
CA PHE A 149 9.17 -16.94 -1.42
C PHE A 149 8.76 -17.43 -2.81
N ASP A 150 9.43 -18.45 -3.35
CA ASP A 150 9.11 -19.03 -4.66
C ASP A 150 7.80 -19.83 -4.63
N GLN A 151 7.60 -20.63 -3.58
CA GLN A 151 6.35 -21.36 -3.37
C GLN A 151 5.16 -20.41 -3.22
N TRP A 152 5.38 -19.30 -2.54
CA TRP A 152 4.39 -18.25 -2.40
C TRP A 152 4.11 -17.56 -3.74
N ARG A 153 5.13 -17.24 -4.55
CA ARG A 153 4.95 -16.61 -5.89
C ARG A 153 4.13 -17.53 -6.78
N LEU A 154 4.43 -18.83 -6.72
CA LEU A 154 3.73 -19.88 -7.45
C LEU A 154 2.30 -20.14 -6.94
N ALA A 155 2.01 -19.90 -5.66
CA ALA A 155 0.65 -20.00 -5.10
C ALA A 155 -0.18 -18.73 -5.35
N TYR A 156 0.48 -17.58 -5.44
CA TYR A 156 -0.14 -16.28 -5.67
C TYR A 156 -0.55 -16.06 -7.12
N TYR A 157 0.25 -16.54 -8.07
CA TYR A 157 -0.05 -16.41 -9.50
C TYR A 157 -1.43 -17.01 -9.88
N PRO A 158 -1.77 -18.25 -9.47
CA PRO A 158 -3.08 -18.84 -9.69
C PRO A 158 -4.20 -18.13 -8.95
N PHE A 159 -3.90 -17.54 -7.79
CA PHE A 159 -4.88 -16.80 -6.99
C PHE A 159 -5.32 -15.50 -7.66
N ILE A 160 -4.39 -14.75 -8.27
CA ILE A 160 -4.72 -13.55 -9.06
C ILE A 160 -5.44 -13.95 -10.36
N GLU A 161 -4.85 -14.87 -11.12
CA GLU A 161 -5.33 -15.14 -12.48
C GLU A 161 -6.63 -15.96 -12.49
N LYS A 162 -6.79 -16.89 -11.54
CA LYS A 162 -7.88 -17.88 -11.51
C LYS A 162 -8.34 -18.20 -10.08
N PRO A 163 -8.85 -17.21 -9.32
CA PRO A 163 -9.28 -17.45 -7.94
C PRO A 163 -10.41 -18.49 -7.89
N SER A 164 -10.32 -19.39 -6.90
CA SER A 164 -11.30 -20.46 -6.70
C SER A 164 -12.67 -19.90 -6.31
N LYS A 165 -13.74 -20.71 -6.45
CA LYS A 165 -15.08 -20.31 -6.03
C LYS A 165 -15.14 -19.97 -4.53
N GLN A 166 -14.42 -20.71 -3.70
CA GLN A 166 -14.30 -20.47 -2.26
C GLN A 166 -13.54 -19.18 -1.96
N GLN A 167 -12.45 -18.89 -2.68
CA GLN A 167 -11.72 -17.63 -2.54
C GLN A 167 -12.57 -16.45 -2.99
N LYS A 168 -13.31 -16.56 -4.10
CA LYS A 168 -14.29 -15.56 -4.55
C LYS A 168 -15.42 -15.34 -3.54
N LEU A 169 -15.88 -16.41 -2.88
CA LEU A 169 -16.90 -16.35 -1.82
C LEU A 169 -16.35 -15.71 -0.55
N ALA A 170 -15.14 -16.08 -0.11
CA ALA A 170 -14.45 -15.44 0.99
C ALA A 170 -14.25 -13.95 0.71
N PHE A 171 -13.80 -13.60 -0.51
CA PHE A 171 -13.72 -12.21 -0.94
C PHE A 171 -15.08 -11.51 -0.93
N ARG A 172 -16.14 -12.14 -1.42
CA ARG A 172 -17.48 -11.54 -1.40
C ARG A 172 -17.99 -11.36 0.03
N LYS A 173 -17.79 -12.33 0.90
CA LYS A 173 -18.17 -12.27 2.31
C LYS A 173 -17.39 -11.16 3.02
N THR A 174 -16.08 -11.12 2.86
CA THR A 174 -15.23 -10.07 3.43
C THR A 174 -15.43 -8.70 2.77
N ARG A 175 -15.88 -8.61 1.51
CA ARG A 175 -16.10 -7.36 0.76
C ARG A 175 -17.49 -6.76 0.95
N TYR A 176 -18.50 -7.56 1.28
CA TYR A 176 -19.90 -7.12 1.35
C TYR A 176 -20.58 -7.35 2.71
N ASP A 177 -20.10 -8.27 3.54
CA ASP A 177 -20.57 -8.42 4.92
C ASP A 177 -19.58 -7.69 5.85
N VAL A 178 -19.72 -6.37 5.91
CA VAL A 178 -19.35 -5.65 7.14
C VAL A 178 -20.57 -5.81 8.02
N ASP A 179 -20.57 -6.81 8.89
CA ASP A 179 -21.68 -7.05 9.80
C ASP A 179 -21.95 -5.77 10.59
N HIS A 180 -23.18 -5.27 10.45
CA HIS A 180 -23.73 -4.19 11.25
C HIS A 180 -23.99 -4.72 12.66
N GLU A 181 -23.00 -4.63 13.55
CA GLU A 181 -23.21 -4.65 15.00
C GLU A 181 -22.55 -3.45 15.66
#